data_AF-A0A958TBB5-F1
#
_entry.id   AF-A0A958TBB5-F1
#
_cell.length_a   1.000
_cell.length_b   1.000
_cell.length_c   1.000
_cell.angle_alpha   90.00
_cell.angle_beta   90.00
_cell.angle_gamma   90.00
#
_symmetry.space_group_name_H-M   'P 1'
#
loop_
_entity.id
_entity.type
_entity.pdbx_description
1 polymer ?
#
loop_
_entity_poly.entity_id
_entity_poly.type
_entity_poly.pdbx_seq_one_letter_code
_entity_poly.pdbx_strand_id
1 'polypeptide(L)'
;MKSIQLVLGVALVLLSCSNDDGNEIYVPMPLEVNVPGNFPELQYNLNNNPVTQDGFELGKKLFYDGRLSANNSIPCAFCHEQAFAFTHHGHTLSHGVNG
;
A
#
# COMPACT_ATOMS: atom_id res chain seq x y z
N MET A 1 42.71 -23.36 0.81
CA MET A 1 41.33 -23.59 0.32
C MET A 1 40.30 -22.80 1.11
N LYS A 2 40.24 -22.91 2.45
CA LYS A 2 39.30 -22.13 3.29
C LYS A 2 39.49 -20.60 3.21
N SER A 3 40.75 -20.15 3.14
CA SER A 3 41.10 -18.74 2.97
C SER A 3 40.71 -18.17 1.60
N ILE A 4 40.78 -18.97 0.54
CA ILE A 4 40.30 -18.58 -0.81
C ILE A 4 38.77 -18.44 -0.81
N GLN A 5 38.06 -19.34 -0.13
CA GLN A 5 36.60 -19.27 0.01
C GLN A 5 36.15 -18.05 0.83
N LEU A 6 36.89 -17.70 1.89
CA LEU A 6 36.63 -16.50 2.69
C LEU A 6 36.80 -15.22 1.86
N VAL A 7 37.88 -15.13 1.08
CA VAL A 7 38.15 -13.98 0.21
C VAL A 7 37.09 -13.86 -0.90
N LEU A 8 36.68 -14.98 -1.48
CA LEU A 8 35.64 -15.00 -2.51
C LEU A 8 34.27 -14.57 -1.96
N GLY A 9 33.94 -15.01 -0.73
CA GLY A 9 32.71 -14.59 -0.03
C GLY A 9 32.71 -13.10 0.30
N VAL A 10 33.82 -12.55 0.79
CA VAL A 10 33.94 -11.11 1.07
C VAL A 10 33.86 -10.28 -0.22
N ALA A 11 34.48 -10.73 -1.31
CA ALA A 11 34.40 -10.05 -2.60
C ALA A 11 32.96 -10.02 -3.15
N LEU A 12 32.18 -11.08 -2.97
CA LEU A 12 30.76 -11.14 -3.35
C LEU A 12 29.89 -10.17 -2.54
N VAL A 13 30.16 -10.00 -1.25
CA VAL A 13 29.44 -9.01 -0.42
C VAL A 13 29.79 -7.58 -0.84
N LEU A 14 31.04 -7.32 -1.20
CA LEU A 14 31.49 -6.00 -1.65
C LEU A 14 30.97 -5.63 -3.06
N LEU A 15 30.62 -6.61 -3.90
CA LEU A 15 30.02 -6.40 -5.22
C LEU A 15 28.48 -6.28 -5.19
N SER A 16 27.83 -6.51 -4.05
CA SER A 16 26.36 -6.44 -3.94
C SER A 16 25.82 -5.00 -3.87
N CYS A 17 26.67 -4.02 -3.57
CA CYS A 17 26.30 -2.61 -3.60
C CYS A 17 26.46 -2.07 -5.02
N SER A 18 25.48 -2.35 -5.88
CA SER A 18 25.24 -1.51 -7.05
C SER A 18 24.19 -0.48 -6.63
N ASN A 19 24.56 0.80 -6.63
CA ASN A 19 23.57 1.86 -6.51
C ASN A 19 22.79 1.84 -7.83
N ASP A 20 21.66 1.15 -7.84
CA ASP A 20 20.68 1.31 -8.89
C ASP A 20 20.07 2.70 -8.70
N ASP A 21 20.75 3.70 -9.22
CA ASP A 21 20.29 5.09 -9.31
C ASP A 21 19.19 5.23 -10.37
N GLY A 22 18.51 4.11 -10.69
CA GLY A 22 17.36 4.01 -11.57
C GLY A 22 16.31 5.01 -11.13
N ASN A 23 16.41 6.20 -11.71
CA ASN A 23 15.48 7.29 -11.58
C ASN A 23 14.25 6.85 -12.38
N GLU A 24 13.52 5.86 -11.84
CA GLU A 24 12.20 5.45 -12.30
C GLU A 24 11.30 6.67 -12.10
N ILE A 25 11.23 7.51 -13.14
CA ILE A 25 10.36 8.67 -13.14
C ILE A 25 8.94 8.11 -13.07
N TYR A 26 8.30 8.27 -11.91
CA TYR A 26 6.89 7.95 -11.76
C TYR A 26 6.08 8.79 -12.74
N VAL A 27 5.51 8.13 -13.75
CA VAL A 27 4.58 8.74 -14.70
C VAL A 27 3.17 8.24 -14.34
N PRO A 28 2.32 9.07 -13.72
CA PRO A 28 1.00 8.65 -13.29
C PRO A 28 0.12 8.27 -14.48
N MET A 29 -0.32 7.01 -14.55
CA MET A 29 -1.33 6.57 -15.51
C MET A 29 -2.72 6.95 -14.99
N PRO A 30 -3.47 7.85 -15.65
CA PRO A 30 -4.81 8.24 -15.20
C PRO A 30 -5.79 7.06 -15.18
N LEU A 31 -6.65 7.02 -14.17
CA LEU A 31 -7.75 6.07 -14.06
C LEU A 31 -9.08 6.80 -14.28
N GLU A 32 -9.91 6.31 -15.20
CA GLU A 32 -11.24 6.89 -15.44
C GLU A 32 -12.23 6.53 -14.32
N VAL A 33 -12.84 7.54 -13.71
CA VAL A 33 -13.89 7.37 -12.69
C VAL A 33 -15.26 7.48 -13.36
N ASN A 34 -15.92 6.33 -13.54
CA ASN A 34 -17.27 6.26 -14.11
C ASN A 34 -18.33 6.27 -13.01
N VAL A 35 -19.08 7.36 -12.90
CA VAL A 35 -20.19 7.49 -11.94
C VAL A 35 -21.49 7.03 -12.59
N PRO A 36 -22.21 6.04 -12.04
CA PRO A 36 -23.49 5.61 -12.59
C PRO A 36 -24.52 6.75 -12.59
N GLY A 37 -25.36 6.84 -13.63
CA GLY A 37 -26.31 7.96 -13.80
C GLY A 37 -27.38 8.10 -12.71
N ASN A 38 -27.57 7.08 -11.88
CA ASN A 38 -28.49 7.08 -10.74
C ASN A 38 -27.82 7.44 -9.39
N PHE A 39 -26.55 7.83 -9.40
CA PHE A 39 -25.84 8.31 -8.22
C PHE A 39 -25.86 9.85 -8.17
N PRO A 40 -25.78 10.46 -6.99
CA PRO A 40 -25.58 11.90 -6.88
C PRO A 40 -24.21 12.29 -7.46
N GLU A 41 -24.08 13.57 -7.79
CA GLU A 41 -22.78 14.13 -8.20
C GLU A 41 -21.73 13.91 -7.10
N LEU A 42 -20.51 13.58 -7.53
CA LEU A 42 -19.36 13.43 -6.64
C LEU A 42 -19.12 14.73 -5.89
N GLN A 43 -19.19 14.66 -4.55
CA GLN A 43 -18.92 15.81 -3.69
C GLN A 43 -17.41 16.13 -3.63
N TYR A 44 -16.56 15.13 -3.86
CA TYR A 44 -15.11 15.30 -3.83
C TYR A 44 -14.59 15.82 -5.18
N ASN A 45 -13.82 16.92 -5.15
CA ASN A 45 -13.15 17.44 -6.33
C ASN A 45 -11.92 16.59 -6.67
N LEU A 46 -12.01 15.76 -7.71
CA LEU A 46 -10.93 14.87 -8.16
C LEU A 46 -9.66 15.60 -8.61
N ASN A 47 -9.71 16.90 -8.89
CA ASN A 47 -8.50 17.68 -9.21
C ASN A 47 -7.59 17.87 -8.00
N ASN A 48 -8.11 17.71 -6.77
CA ASN A 48 -7.31 17.81 -5.55
C ASN A 48 -6.36 16.60 -5.39
N ASN A 49 -6.76 15.44 -5.89
CA ASN A 49 -5.96 14.23 -5.94
C ASN A 49 -6.39 13.40 -7.17
N PRO A 50 -5.78 13.63 -8.34
CA PRO A 50 -6.13 12.92 -9.56
C PRO A 50 -5.99 11.41 -9.37
N VAL A 51 -7.01 10.66 -9.79
CA VAL A 51 -7.00 9.20 -9.63
C VAL A 51 -6.10 8.59 -10.70
N THR A 52 -5.13 7.80 -10.26
CA THR A 52 -4.20 7.07 -11.11
C THR A 52 -4.28 5.58 -10.81
N GLN A 53 -3.90 4.73 -11.77
CA GLN A 53 -3.84 3.28 -11.57
C GLN A 53 -2.96 2.94 -10.35
N ASP A 54 -1.74 3.45 -10.34
CA ASP A 54 -0.77 3.19 -9.27
C ASP A 54 -1.24 3.77 -7.92
N GLY A 55 -1.87 4.94 -7.93
CA GLY A 55 -2.43 5.56 -6.72
C GLY A 55 -3.59 4.74 -6.15
N PHE A 56 -4.46 4.21 -7.01
CA PHE A 56 -5.54 3.32 -6.61
C PHE A 56 -5.01 2.01 -6.01
N GLU A 57 -4.02 1.39 -6.66
CA GLU A 57 -3.39 0.15 -6.18
C GLU A 57 -2.62 0.34 -4.88
N LEU A 58 -1.87 1.44 -4.76
CA LEU A 58 -1.18 1.81 -3.53
C LEU A 58 -2.17 2.04 -2.39
N GLY A 59 -3.24 2.81 -2.64
CA GLY A 59 -4.30 3.04 -1.66
C GLY A 59 -4.93 1.73 -1.18
N LYS A 60 -5.24 0.82 -2.10
CA LYS A 60 -5.72 -0.53 -1.78
C LYS A 60 -4.71 -1.28 -0.92
N LYS A 61 -3.43 -1.30 -1.29
CA LYS A 61 -2.39 -1.98 -0.51
C LYS A 61 -2.31 -1.45 0.93
N LEU A 62 -2.31 -0.13 1.08
CA LEU A 62 -2.27 0.54 2.39
C LEU A 62 -3.51 0.23 3.23
N PHE A 63 -4.70 0.15 2.63
CA PHE A 63 -5.93 -0.21 3.33
C PHE A 63 -5.85 -1.58 4.05
N TYR A 64 -5.07 -2.51 3.50
CA TYR A 64 -4.83 -3.84 4.06
C TYR A 64 -3.51 -3.95 4.84
N ASP A 65 -2.73 -2.87 4.98
CA ASP A 65 -1.41 -2.90 5.62
C ASP A 65 -1.50 -2.55 7.10
N GLY A 66 -1.24 -3.53 7.97
CA GLY A 66 -1.23 -3.34 9.42
C GLY A 66 -0.13 -2.40 9.91
N ARG A 67 0.94 -2.18 9.13
CA ARG A 67 2.08 -1.31 9.50
C ARG A 67 1.72 0.17 9.66
N LEU A 68 0.54 0.57 9.20
CA LEU A 68 0.02 1.92 9.43
C LEU A 68 -0.52 2.12 10.87
N SER A 69 -0.79 1.04 11.61
CA SER A 69 -1.19 1.14 13.02
C SER A 69 0.03 1.30 13.93
N ALA A 70 -0.19 1.91 15.11
CA ALA A 70 0.89 2.20 16.06
C ALA A 70 1.65 0.96 16.57
N ASN A 71 1.03 -0.22 16.53
CA ASN A 71 1.64 -1.51 16.90
C ASN A 71 1.88 -2.45 15.70
N ASN A 72 1.72 -1.93 14.47
CA ASN A 72 1.86 -2.66 13.21
C ASN A 72 0.90 -3.85 13.00
N SER A 73 -0.23 -3.94 13.72
CA SER A 73 -1.14 -5.11 13.65
C SER A 73 -2.54 -4.85 13.11
N ILE A 74 -3.06 -3.61 13.14
CA ILE A 74 -4.47 -3.34 12.77
C ILE A 74 -4.56 -2.52 11.47
N PRO A 75 -4.84 -3.16 10.31
CA PRO A 75 -5.14 -2.43 9.07
C PRO A 75 -6.53 -1.80 9.09
N CYS A 76 -6.81 -0.87 8.17
CA CYS A 76 -8.16 -0.33 7.97
C CYS A 76 -9.17 -1.46 7.70
N ALA A 77 -8.76 -2.45 6.90
CA ALA A 77 -9.56 -3.62 6.54
C ALA A 77 -9.99 -4.51 7.72
N PHE A 78 -9.37 -4.39 8.89
CA PHE A 78 -9.76 -5.14 10.09
C PHE A 78 -11.16 -4.73 10.58
N CYS A 79 -11.42 -3.42 10.64
CA CYS A 79 -12.74 -2.90 11.01
C CYS A 79 -13.62 -2.62 9.78
N HIS A 80 -13.03 -2.45 8.61
CA HIS A 80 -13.74 -2.18 7.36
C HIS A 80 -13.64 -3.37 6.42
N GLU A 81 -14.34 -4.44 6.78
CA GLU A 81 -14.22 -5.74 6.12
C GLU A 81 -14.97 -5.78 4.79
N GLN A 82 -14.28 -6.03 3.67
CA GLN A 82 -14.90 -6.05 2.34
C GLN A 82 -16.04 -7.10 2.23
N ALA A 83 -15.91 -8.23 2.91
CA ALA A 83 -16.95 -9.28 2.93
C ALA A 83 -18.27 -8.80 3.55
N PHE A 84 -18.23 -7.74 4.35
CA PHE A 84 -19.38 -7.18 5.06
C PHE A 84 -19.58 -5.71 4.69
N ALA A 85 -19.39 -5.39 3.41
CA ALA A 85 -19.57 -4.04 2.86
C ALA A 85 -18.78 -2.97 3.62
N PHE A 86 -17.54 -3.30 4.01
CA PHE A 86 -16.61 -2.43 4.72
C PHE A 86 -17.09 -2.00 6.12
N THR A 87 -17.83 -2.87 6.81
CA THR A 87 -18.24 -2.71 8.22
C THR A 87 -17.46 -3.67 9.12
N HIS A 88 -17.50 -3.43 10.44
CA HIS A 88 -16.93 -4.33 11.43
C HIS A 88 -18.01 -5.34 11.82
N HIS A 89 -17.98 -6.52 11.22
CA HIS A 89 -19.08 -7.45 11.33
C HIS A 89 -19.22 -7.97 12.77
N GLY A 90 -20.47 -8.08 13.23
CA GLY A 90 -20.77 -8.57 14.58
C GLY A 90 -20.46 -7.59 15.72
N HIS A 91 -20.09 -6.34 15.41
CA HIS A 91 -19.69 -5.35 16.42
C HIS A 91 -20.48 -4.05 16.28
N THR A 92 -21.09 -3.59 17.38
CA THR A 92 -21.74 -2.27 17.42
C THR A 92 -20.70 -1.14 17.38
N LEU A 93 -19.55 -1.36 18.02
CA LEU A 93 -18.39 -0.47 18.03
C LEU A 93 -17.13 -1.31 17.74
N SER A 94 -16.20 -0.74 16.98
CA SER A 94 -14.93 -1.41 16.67
C SER A 94 -13.95 -1.39 17.85
N HIS A 95 -13.16 -2.45 17.98
CA HIS A 95 -12.00 -2.50 18.88
C HIS A 95 -10.74 -2.02 18.15
N GLY A 96 -10.01 -1.10 18.77
CA GLY A 96 -8.81 -0.51 18.17
C GLY A 96 -7.52 -1.19 18.61
N VAL A 97 -6.40 -0.51 18.40
CA VAL A 97 -5.04 -0.98 18.74
C VAL A 97 -4.89 -1.36 20.22
N ASN A 98 -5.69 -0.76 21.10
CA ASN A 98 -5.64 -0.95 22.55
C ASN A 98 -6.91 -1.58 23.13
N GLY A 99 -7.69 -2.28 22.29
CA GLY A 99 -9.06 -2.68 22.63
C GLY A 99 -10.03 -1.53 22.51
#